data_AF-A0A7S3AIF6-F1
#
_entry.id   AF-A0A7S3AIF6-F1
#
_cell.length_a   1.000
_cell.length_b   1.000
_cell.length_c   1.000
_cell.angle_alpha   90.00
_cell.angle_beta   90.00
_cell.angle_gamma   90.00
#
_symmetry.space_group_name_H-M   'P 1'
#
loop_
_entity.id
_entity.type
_entity.pdbx_description
1 polymer ?
#
loop_
_entity_poly.entity_id
_entity_poly.type
_entity_poly.pdbx_seq_one_letter_code
_entity_poly.pdbx_strand_id
1 'polypeptide(L)'
;RELLSPADAEAFAAVWGEFDPDGDGYIPLGDVPALVLKLPPPLGLKGRSLSRHAAMRRGFQLEIDQYGATGEVEFRQVLAGLARASFREKQIDLLHEQVSSAE
;
A
#
# COMPACT_ATOMS: atom_id res chain seq x y z
N ARG A 1 1.88 -9.72 -16.67
CA ARG A 1 1.28 -8.38 -16.75
C ARG A 1 1.73 -7.64 -15.50
N GLU A 2 2.60 -6.63 -15.63
CA GLU A 2 3.07 -5.84 -14.49
C GLU A 2 1.89 -5.12 -13.84
N LEU A 3 1.76 -5.26 -12.51
CA LEU A 3 0.73 -4.57 -11.74
C LEU A 3 1.17 -3.24 -11.15
N LEU A 4 2.48 -3.00 -11.12
CA LEU A 4 3.06 -1.73 -10.77
C LEU A 4 3.81 -1.22 -11.98
N SER A 5 3.40 -0.04 -12.44
CA SER A 5 4.15 0.72 -13.42
C SER A 5 5.30 1.47 -12.71
N PRO A 6 6.34 1.88 -13.45
CA PRO A 6 7.35 2.79 -12.92
C PRO A 6 6.74 4.06 -12.28
N ALA A 7 5.64 4.58 -12.86
CA ALA A 7 4.93 5.73 -12.32
C ALA A 7 4.31 5.48 -10.93
N ASP A 8 3.88 4.25 -10.64
CA ASP A 8 3.36 3.90 -9.31
C ASP A 8 4.48 3.89 -8.26
N ALA A 9 5.68 3.43 -8.64
CA ALA A 9 6.86 3.45 -7.77
C ALA A 9 7.36 4.89 -7.54
N GLU A 10 7.35 5.74 -8.57
CA GLU A 10 7.67 7.16 -8.45
C GLU A 10 6.69 7.90 -7.54
N ALA A 11 5.39 7.65 -7.71
CA ALA A 11 4.35 8.21 -6.84
C ALA A 11 4.52 7.73 -5.39
N PHE A 12 4.91 6.46 -5.18
CA PHE A 12 5.24 5.95 -3.86
C PHE A 12 6.42 6.69 -3.24
N ALA A 13 7.53 6.81 -3.96
CA ALA A 13 8.73 7.49 -3.48
C ALA A 13 8.46 8.97 -3.13
N ALA A 14 7.68 9.67 -3.96
CA ALA A 14 7.33 11.07 -3.71
C ALA A 14 6.52 11.25 -2.42
N VAL A 15 5.53 10.38 -2.17
CA VAL A 15 4.73 10.45 -0.93
C VAL A 15 5.53 9.96 0.27
N TRP A 16 6.36 8.93 0.11
CA TRP A 16 7.23 8.40 1.17
C TRP A 16 8.14 9.49 1.74
N GLY A 17 8.73 10.33 0.89
CA GLY A 17 9.59 11.44 1.32
C GLY A 17 8.88 12.50 2.19
N GLU A 18 7.54 12.50 2.26
CA GLU A 18 6.81 13.32 3.24
C GLU A 18 6.82 12.73 4.65
N PHE A 19 7.05 11.42 4.78
CA PHE A 19 7.07 10.66 6.05
C PHE A 19 8.49 10.30 6.51
N ASP A 20 9.45 10.23 5.58
CA ASP A 20 10.88 9.97 5.80
C ASP A 20 11.70 11.21 5.37
N PRO A 21 11.68 12.30 6.17
CA PRO A 21 12.34 13.57 5.83
C PRO A 21 13.86 13.54 5.99
N ASP A 22 14.39 12.60 6.78
CA ASP A 22 15.82 12.37 6.98
C ASP A 22 16.40 11.39 5.95
N GLY A 23 15.56 10.65 5.23
CA GLY A 23 15.95 9.82 4.10
C GLY A 23 16.70 8.56 4.52
N ASP A 24 16.40 8.05 5.71
CA ASP A 24 17.05 6.85 6.24
C ASP A 24 16.42 5.55 5.70
N GLY A 25 15.27 5.67 5.02
CA GLY A 25 14.55 4.56 4.41
C GLY A 25 13.55 3.88 5.34
N TYR A 26 13.27 4.47 6.51
CA TYR A 26 12.39 3.91 7.52
C TYR A 26 11.30 4.92 7.95
N ILE A 27 10.13 4.42 8.31
CA ILE A 27 9.08 5.22 8.95
C ILE A 27 8.47 4.45 10.12
N PRO A 28 7.85 5.13 11.11
CA PRO A 28 7.06 4.45 12.13
C PRO A 28 5.91 3.63 11.52
N LEU A 29 5.66 2.41 12.03
CA LEU A 29 4.54 1.58 11.59
C LEU A 29 3.18 2.32 11.70
N GLY A 30 3.05 3.18 12.70
CA GLY A 30 1.85 4.00 12.94
C GLY A 30 1.51 4.96 11.79
N ASP A 31 2.48 5.30 10.95
CA ASP A 31 2.31 6.23 9.82
C ASP A 31 1.89 5.53 8.52
N VAL A 32 2.04 4.20 8.43
CA VAL A 32 1.66 3.42 7.25
C VAL A 32 0.18 3.62 6.84
N PRO A 33 -0.82 3.68 7.75
CA PRO A 33 -2.19 3.97 7.35
C PRO A 33 -2.36 5.36 6.72
N ALA A 34 -1.63 6.37 7.19
CA ALA A 34 -1.68 7.73 6.64
C ALA A 34 -0.98 7.78 5.27
N LEU A 35 0.14 7.09 5.12
CA LEU A 35 0.82 6.88 3.84
C LEU A 35 -0.13 6.26 2.80
N VAL A 36 -0.83 5.17 3.16
CA VAL A 36 -1.79 4.49 2.28
C VAL A 36 -2.95 5.40 1.84
N LEU A 37 -3.39 6.32 2.69
CA LEU A 37 -4.44 7.30 2.34
C LEU A 37 -3.97 8.38 1.36
N LYS A 38 -2.67 8.70 1.36
CA LYS A 38 -2.08 9.68 0.44
C LYS A 38 -1.68 9.08 -0.91
N LEU A 39 -1.49 7.77 -1.00
CA LEU A 39 -1.12 7.08 -2.23
C LEU A 39 -2.31 6.87 -3.16
N PRO A 40 -2.19 7.11 -4.48
CA PRO A 40 -3.23 6.79 -5.45
C PRO A 40 -3.40 5.27 -5.61
N PRO A 41 -4.56 4.79 -6.08
CA PRO A 41 -4.68 3.45 -6.63
C PRO A 41 -3.65 3.24 -7.75
N PRO A 42 -3.05 2.04 -7.90
CA PRO A 42 -3.41 0.81 -7.20
C PRO A 42 -2.81 0.68 -5.80
N LEU A 43 -1.75 1.42 -5.45
CA LEU A 43 -1.01 1.23 -4.20
C LEU A 43 -1.76 1.69 -2.95
N GLY A 44 -2.53 2.77 -3.05
CA GLY A 44 -3.26 3.36 -1.93
C GLY A 44 -4.73 3.65 -2.22
N LEU A 45 -5.30 4.48 -1.36
CA LEU A 45 -6.74 4.75 -1.30
C LEU A 45 -7.07 6.23 -1.56
N LYS A 46 -6.13 7.05 -2.02
CA LYS A 46 -6.37 8.47 -2.32
C LYS A 46 -7.56 8.62 -3.25
N GLY A 47 -8.51 9.47 -2.87
CA GLY A 47 -9.73 9.75 -3.63
C GLY A 47 -10.83 8.69 -3.53
N ARG A 48 -10.60 7.57 -2.83
CA ARG A 48 -11.68 6.62 -2.51
C ARG A 48 -12.41 7.09 -1.24
N SER A 49 -13.74 7.13 -1.27
CA SER A 49 -14.57 7.41 -0.09
C SER A 49 -14.62 6.18 0.83
N LEU A 50 -13.50 5.83 1.43
CA LEU A 50 -13.34 4.67 2.31
C LEU A 50 -13.10 5.11 3.75
N SER A 51 -13.60 4.33 4.70
CA SER A 51 -13.41 4.63 6.12
C SER A 51 -11.96 4.43 6.54
N ARG A 52 -11.51 5.13 7.60
CA ARG A 52 -10.20 4.94 8.24
C ARG A 52 -9.89 3.45 8.55
N HIS A 53 -10.94 2.64 8.79
CA HIS A 53 -10.81 1.20 9.00
C HIS A 53 -10.37 0.42 7.75
N ALA A 54 -10.70 0.87 6.54
CA ALA A 54 -10.20 0.27 5.30
C ALA A 54 -8.70 0.54 5.12
N ALA A 55 -8.24 1.76 5.42
CA ALA A 55 -6.82 2.09 5.40
C ALA A 55 -6.02 1.31 6.45
N MET A 56 -6.55 1.21 7.68
CA MET A 56 -5.94 0.37 8.73
C MET A 56 -5.86 -1.10 8.32
N ARG A 57 -6.95 -1.69 7.81
CA ARG A 57 -6.93 -3.08 7.31
C ARG A 57 -5.88 -3.28 6.23
N ARG A 58 -5.78 -2.33 5.29
CA ARG A 58 -4.80 -2.39 4.21
C ARG A 58 -3.37 -2.31 4.74
N GLY A 59 -3.10 -1.47 5.75
CA GLY A 59 -1.80 -1.42 6.43
C GLY A 59 -1.46 -2.71 7.20
N PHE A 60 -2.42 -3.31 7.91
CA PHE A 60 -2.21 -4.56 8.65
C PHE A 60 -1.96 -5.79 7.77
N GLN A 61 -2.40 -5.77 6.51
CA GLN A 61 -2.28 -6.90 5.58
C GLN A 61 -0.94 -6.97 4.84
N LEU A 62 -0.01 -6.06 5.11
CA LEU A 62 1.20 -5.90 4.29
C LEU A 62 2.30 -6.93 4.63
N GLU A 63 2.16 -7.71 5.71
CA GLU A 63 3.17 -8.67 6.18
C GLU A 63 4.56 -8.02 6.25
N ILE A 64 4.67 -6.94 7.03
CA ILE A 64 5.88 -6.13 7.17
C ILE A 64 6.56 -6.45 8.49
N ASP A 65 7.88 -6.62 8.44
CA ASP A 65 8.70 -6.79 9.64
C ASP A 65 8.97 -5.43 10.28
N GLN A 66 8.89 -5.39 11.62
CA GLN A 66 9.22 -4.20 12.38
C GLN A 66 10.69 -4.25 12.82
N TYR A 67 11.36 -3.12 12.71
CA TYR A 67 12.74 -2.93 13.12
C TYR A 67 12.83 -1.95 14.30
N GLY A 68 13.88 -2.11 15.12
CA GLY A 68 14.15 -1.24 16.25
C GLY A 68 13.18 -1.40 17.43
N ALA A 69 13.45 -0.68 18.52
CA ALA A 69 12.61 -0.70 19.72
C ALA A 69 11.30 0.10 19.55
N THR A 70 11.24 0.99 18.55
CA THR A 70 10.16 1.93 18.28
C THR A 70 9.12 1.40 17.27
N GLY A 71 9.43 0.33 16.55
CA GLY A 71 8.51 -0.26 15.56
C GLY A 71 8.53 0.48 14.23
N GLU A 72 9.69 0.52 13.58
CA GLU A 72 9.89 1.13 12.26
C GLU A 72 9.76 0.09 11.13
N VAL A 73 9.42 0.55 9.94
CA VAL A 73 9.26 -0.29 8.75
C VAL A 73 10.07 0.27 7.57
N GLU A 74 10.69 -0.63 6.80
CA GLU A 74 11.55 -0.26 5.67
C GLU A 74 10.73 0.05 4.40
N PHE A 75 11.16 1.08 3.65
CA PHE A 75 10.64 1.48 2.34
C PHE A 75 10.30 0.30 1.42
N ARG A 76 11.27 -0.61 1.21
CA ARG A 76 11.14 -1.71 0.24
C ARG A 76 10.08 -2.70 0.68
N GLN A 77 9.97 -2.97 1.98
CA GLN A 77 8.99 -3.89 2.52
C GLN A 77 7.57 -3.34 2.39
N VAL A 78 7.39 -2.04 2.68
CA VAL A 78 6.10 -1.38 2.54
C VAL A 78 5.66 -1.36 1.07
N LEU A 79 6.55 -0.98 0.14
CA LEU A 79 6.25 -0.99 -1.29
C LEU A 79 5.89 -2.40 -1.80
N ALA A 80 6.68 -3.41 -1.44
CA ALA A 80 6.41 -4.79 -1.81
C ALA A 80 5.09 -5.31 -1.21
N GLY A 81 4.81 -4.97 0.05
CA GLY A 81 3.55 -5.30 0.71
C GLY A 81 2.34 -4.73 -0.03
N LEU A 82 2.40 -3.44 -0.40
CA LEU A 82 1.33 -2.76 -1.10
C LEU A 82 1.15 -3.30 -2.52
N ALA A 83 2.24 -3.65 -3.21
CA ALA A 83 2.22 -4.33 -4.50
C ALA A 83 1.42 -5.65 -4.43
N ARG A 84 1.77 -6.51 -3.45
CA ARG A 84 1.12 -7.80 -3.22
C ARG A 84 -0.36 -7.64 -2.87
N ALA A 85 -0.69 -6.68 -2.01
CA ALA A 85 -2.07 -6.40 -1.63
C ALA A 85 -2.91 -5.96 -2.83
N SER A 86 -2.36 -5.07 -3.67
CA SER A 86 -3.01 -4.58 -4.88
C SER A 86 -3.25 -5.69 -5.91
N PHE A 87 -2.32 -6.64 -6.01
CA PHE A 87 -2.49 -7.83 -6.86
C PHE A 87 -3.64 -8.71 -6.41
N ARG A 88 -3.72 -8.96 -5.10
CA ARG A 88 -4.78 -9.79 -4.52
C ARG A 88 -6.17 -9.19 -4.75
N GLU A 89 -6.31 -7.87 -4.56
CA GLU A 89 -7.57 -7.13 -4.82
C GLU A 89 -8.00 -7.30 -6.28
N LYS A 90 -7.09 -7.03 -7.22
CA LYS A 90 -7.38 -7.16 -8.66
C LYS A 90 -7.74 -8.59 -9.08
N GLN A 91 -7.11 -9.60 -8.47
CA GLN A 91 -7.42 -11.00 -8.75
C GLN A 91 -8.83 -11.37 -8.25
N ILE A 92 -9.26 -10.83 -7.11
CA ILE A 92 -10.62 -11.03 -6.59
C ILE A 92 -11.65 -10.38 -7.51
N ASP A 93 -11.41 -9.15 -7.96
CA ASP A 93 -12.32 -8.44 -8.87
C ASP A 93 -12.51 -9.21 -10.19
N LEU A 94 -11.42 -9.69 -10.79
CA LEU A 94 -11.46 -10.48 -12.03
C LEU A 94 -12.22 -11.80 -11.86
N LEU A 95 -12.07 -12.47 -10.71
CA LEU A 95 -12.83 -13.69 -10.41
C LEU A 95 -14.33 -13.40 -10.26
N HIS A 96 -14.68 -12.29 -9.59
CA HIS A 96 -16.07 -11.90 -9.39
C HIS A 96 -16.78 -11.56 -10.72
N GLU A 97 -16.08 -10.87 -11.64
CA GLU A 97 -16.59 -10.60 -12.99
C GLU A 97 -16.84 -11.88 -13.80
N GLN A 98 -15.94 -12.86 -13.70
CA GLN A 98 -16.06 -14.14 -14.41
C GLN A 98 -17.25 -14.98 -13.91
N VAL A 99 -17.47 -15.02 -12.60
CA VAL A 99 -18.64 -15.70 -12.01
C VAL A 99 -19.94 -15.01 -12.42
N SER A 100 -19.99 -13.68 -12.33
CA SER A 100 -21.20 -12.90 -12.68
C SER A 100 -21.56 -12.95 -14.16
N SER A 101 -20.62 -13.25 -15.05
CA SER A 101 -20.85 -13.37 -16.50
C SER A 101 -21.24 -14.79 -16.94
N ALA A 102 -21.15 -15.77 -16.03
CA ALA A 102 -21.49 -17.17 -16.28
C ALA A 102 -22.91 -17.55 -15.81
N GLU A 103 -23.60 -16.63 -15.11
CA GLU A 103 -25.01 -16.71 -14.68
C GLU A 103 -25.93 -15.92 -15.63
#